data_AF-A0A445BIF9-F1
#
_entry.id   AF-A0A445BIF9-F1
#
_cell.length_a   1.000
_cell.length_b   1.000
_cell.length_c   1.000
_cell.angle_alpha   90.00
_cell.angle_beta   90.00
_cell.angle_gamma   90.00
#
_symmetry.space_group_name_H-M   'P 1'
#
loop_
_entity.id
_entity.type
_entity.pdbx_description
1 polymer ?
#
loop_
_entity_poly.entity_id
_entity_poly.type
_entity_poly.pdbx_seq_one_letter_code
_entity_poly.pdbx_strand_id
1 'polypeptide(L)'
;MTENSNIETAGLSASTQPSSPPSGVRKNRSAVWDHFDVENATEKKTKCKYCGSLIQYGNGTSSMGGHLRICKQNPNNNSNKRRKTTTTPTIDERGVLNSPSASKFDQEEARRALVEMFIGEELPFRFIGSPKFRRFVHALQARFKVPSRTTLARDIRALYIEEKMKLQDFLSTNCGRVCLTIDTWTSIQNFTYMSLTAHFVDSTLLHSGEVIRATIESCLNN
;
A
#
# COMPACT_ATOMS: atom_id res chain seq x y z
N MET A 1 -72.79 -41.06 -23.20
CA MET A 1 -72.29 -42.44 -23.03
C MET A 1 -71.48 -42.41 -21.75
N THR A 2 -72.18 -42.65 -20.63
CA THR A 2 -72.04 -43.88 -19.79
C THR A 2 -70.71 -43.84 -19.01
N GLU A 3 -70.61 -44.02 -17.71
CA GLU A 3 -71.53 -44.47 -16.66
C GLU A 3 -70.89 -44.15 -15.31
N ASN A 4 -71.73 -44.18 -14.27
CA ASN A 4 -71.40 -44.08 -12.85
C ASN A 4 -70.42 -45.20 -12.41
N SER A 5 -69.70 -44.99 -11.30
CA SER A 5 -69.95 -45.75 -10.05
C SER A 5 -68.98 -45.40 -8.92
N ASN A 6 -69.58 -45.00 -7.79
CA ASN A 6 -69.00 -44.92 -6.46
C ASN A 6 -68.61 -46.31 -5.94
N ILE A 7 -67.56 -46.37 -5.11
CA ILE A 7 -67.48 -47.34 -4.01
C ILE A 7 -67.05 -46.57 -2.75
N GLU A 8 -68.01 -46.43 -1.82
CA GLU A 8 -67.76 -46.17 -0.40
C GLU A 8 -67.44 -47.49 0.30
N THR A 9 -66.51 -47.46 1.25
CA THR A 9 -66.57 -48.34 2.42
C THR A 9 -66.13 -47.56 3.66
N ALA A 10 -67.09 -47.47 4.57
CA ALA A 10 -67.02 -46.79 5.85
C ALA A 10 -66.76 -47.80 6.99
N GLY A 11 -66.13 -47.30 8.05
CA GLY A 11 -66.46 -47.65 9.43
C GLY A 11 -65.36 -48.34 10.24
N LEU A 12 -65.23 -48.11 11.55
CA LEU A 12 -66.01 -47.26 12.46
C LEU A 12 -65.26 -47.19 13.82
N SER A 13 -65.18 -45.99 14.42
CA SER A 13 -65.40 -45.66 15.86
C SER A 13 -64.43 -46.20 16.96
N ALA A 14 -64.15 -45.52 18.09
CA ALA A 14 -64.83 -44.41 18.76
C ALA A 14 -63.91 -43.62 19.75
N SER A 15 -64.25 -42.32 19.91
CA SER A 15 -64.21 -41.42 21.09
C SER A 15 -62.96 -41.35 22.00
N THR A 16 -62.43 -40.17 22.36
CA THR A 16 -63.09 -39.16 23.21
C THR A 16 -62.35 -37.78 23.11
N GLN A 17 -63.08 -36.66 23.10
CA GLN A 17 -62.58 -35.27 23.27
C GLN A 17 -62.21 -34.95 24.75
N PRO A 18 -61.82 -33.73 25.19
CA PRO A 18 -61.33 -32.49 24.54
C PRO A 18 -60.02 -31.93 25.16
N SER A 19 -59.32 -31.01 24.49
CA SER A 19 -58.63 -29.89 25.19
C SER A 19 -58.11 -28.82 24.23
N SER A 20 -58.47 -27.58 24.52
CA SER A 20 -57.89 -26.35 23.97
C SER A 20 -56.61 -25.94 24.76
N PRO A 21 -55.89 -24.89 24.34
CA PRO A 21 -54.62 -24.95 23.61
C PRO A 21 -53.38 -24.69 24.50
N PRO A 22 -52.14 -25.09 24.11
CA PRO A 22 -50.95 -24.55 24.74
C PRO A 22 -50.27 -23.51 23.85
N SER A 23 -50.39 -22.26 24.34
CA SER A 23 -49.25 -21.42 24.69
C SER A 23 -48.28 -21.01 23.57
N GLY A 24 -48.45 -19.76 23.14
CA GLY A 24 -47.39 -18.78 22.92
C GLY A 24 -46.19 -19.27 22.12
N VAL A 25 -46.17 -18.95 20.84
CA VAL A 25 -44.95 -18.99 20.01
C VAL A 25 -43.85 -18.24 20.77
N ARG A 26 -42.95 -18.99 21.39
CA ARG A 26 -41.80 -18.44 22.11
C ARG A 26 -40.99 -17.66 21.10
N LYS A 27 -41.00 -16.32 21.21
CA LYS A 27 -40.10 -15.47 20.42
C LYS A 27 -38.68 -15.96 20.68
N ASN A 28 -38.04 -16.48 19.64
CA ASN A 28 -36.69 -17.00 19.73
C ASN A 28 -35.75 -15.89 20.25
N ARG A 29 -34.96 -16.25 21.26
CA ARG A 29 -34.26 -15.33 22.17
C ARG A 29 -33.15 -14.47 21.55
N SER A 30 -32.88 -14.60 20.26
CA SER A 30 -31.73 -13.99 19.59
C SER A 30 -32.15 -13.39 18.25
N ALA A 31 -31.86 -12.09 18.06
CA ALA A 31 -32.14 -11.35 16.83
C ALA A 31 -31.48 -11.95 15.57
N VAL A 32 -30.51 -12.86 15.74
CA VAL A 32 -29.87 -13.59 14.63
C VAL A 32 -30.92 -14.37 13.82
N TRP A 33 -31.97 -14.89 14.44
CA TRP A 33 -33.01 -15.68 13.78
C TRP A 33 -33.82 -14.88 12.74
N ASP A 34 -33.88 -13.56 12.85
CA ASP A 34 -34.61 -12.71 11.88
C ASP A 34 -34.00 -12.81 10.46
N HIS A 35 -32.75 -13.26 10.37
CA HIS A 35 -31.96 -13.34 9.14
C HIS A 35 -31.89 -14.75 8.51
N PHE A 36 -32.57 -15.74 9.10
CA PHE A 36 -32.53 -17.14 8.65
C PHE A 36 -33.91 -17.76 8.57
N ASP A 37 -34.09 -18.69 7.62
CA ASP A 37 -35.26 -19.55 7.53
C ASP A 37 -34.88 -20.97 7.98
N VAL A 38 -35.73 -21.62 8.77
CA VAL A 38 -35.49 -23.02 9.20
C VAL A 38 -35.90 -23.92 8.05
N GLU A 39 -34.94 -24.61 7.45
CA GLU A 39 -35.20 -25.53 6.33
C GLU A 39 -35.48 -26.94 6.85
N ASN A 40 -34.80 -27.36 7.91
CA ASN A 40 -35.06 -28.64 8.57
C ASN A 40 -34.78 -28.52 10.08
N ALA A 41 -35.85 -28.52 10.88
CA ALA A 41 -35.76 -28.41 12.35
C ALA A 41 -35.17 -29.66 13.01
N THR A 42 -35.41 -30.84 12.43
CA THR A 42 -34.91 -32.13 12.93
C THR A 42 -33.41 -32.30 12.72
N GLU A 43 -32.87 -31.79 11.61
CA GLU A 43 -31.42 -31.82 11.28
C GLU A 43 -30.68 -30.55 11.73
N LYS A 44 -31.40 -29.60 12.33
CA LYS A 44 -30.90 -28.28 12.73
C LYS A 44 -30.18 -27.56 11.58
N LYS A 45 -30.85 -27.47 10.42
CA LYS A 45 -30.37 -26.73 9.25
C LYS A 45 -31.20 -25.48 9.02
N THR A 46 -30.52 -24.37 8.82
CA THR A 46 -31.11 -23.08 8.47
C THR A 46 -30.52 -22.52 7.19
N LYS A 47 -31.32 -21.77 6.45
CA LYS A 47 -30.94 -21.09 5.23
C LYS A 47 -30.78 -19.60 5.49
N CYS A 48 -29.65 -19.02 5.08
CA CYS A 48 -29.45 -17.58 5.15
C CYS A 48 -30.36 -16.87 4.15
N LYS A 49 -31.14 -15.87 4.60
CA LYS A 49 -32.03 -15.08 3.73
C LYS A 49 -31.30 -14.23 2.68
N TYR A 50 -30.00 -13.98 2.89
CA TYR A 50 -29.21 -13.07 2.06
C TYR A 50 -28.44 -13.77 0.95
N CYS A 51 -27.70 -14.83 1.29
CA CYS A 51 -26.86 -15.55 0.32
C CYS A 51 -27.37 -16.96 0.02
N GLY A 52 -28.48 -17.39 0.64
CA GLY A 52 -29.07 -18.71 0.44
C GLY A 52 -28.25 -19.88 1.00
N SER A 53 -27.13 -19.63 1.68
CA SER A 53 -26.27 -20.69 2.22
C SER A 53 -26.97 -21.47 3.33
N LEU A 54 -26.85 -22.80 3.26
CA LEU A 54 -27.29 -23.74 4.28
C LEU A 54 -26.26 -23.80 5.42
N ILE A 55 -26.75 -23.63 6.65
CA ILE A 55 -25.95 -23.59 7.86
C ILE A 55 -26.53 -24.59 8.85
N GLN A 56 -25.68 -25.46 9.35
CA GLN A 56 -26.03 -26.30 10.48
C GLN A 56 -25.84 -25.53 11.79
N TYR A 57 -26.83 -25.57 12.67
CA TYR A 57 -26.77 -24.94 13.98
C TYR A 57 -26.84 -25.98 15.10
N GLY A 58 -26.15 -25.69 16.20
CA GLY A 58 -26.16 -26.53 17.40
C GLY A 58 -27.30 -26.14 18.34
N ASN A 59 -27.04 -26.19 19.65
CA ASN A 59 -27.99 -25.70 20.66
C ASN A 59 -27.94 -24.17 20.84
N GLY A 60 -27.28 -23.44 19.92
CA GLY A 60 -27.08 -22.00 19.99
C GLY A 60 -26.94 -21.36 18.61
N THR A 61 -26.84 -20.02 18.56
CA THR A 61 -26.86 -19.23 17.32
C THR A 61 -25.48 -18.83 16.80
N SER A 62 -24.40 -19.41 17.32
CA SER A 62 -23.01 -19.01 17.03
C SER A 62 -22.62 -19.23 15.56
N SER A 63 -23.05 -20.34 14.93
CA SER A 63 -22.77 -20.62 13.52
C SER A 63 -23.46 -19.61 12.60
N MET A 64 -24.74 -19.34 12.85
CA MET A 64 -25.52 -18.32 12.13
C MET A 64 -24.96 -16.90 12.33
N GLY A 65 -24.59 -16.55 13.56
CA GLY A 65 -24.00 -15.24 13.86
C GLY A 65 -22.61 -15.04 13.27
N GLY A 66 -21.78 -16.09 13.25
CA GLY A 66 -20.49 -16.09 12.55
C GLY A 66 -20.66 -15.87 11.05
N HIS A 67 -21.63 -16.57 10.44
CA HIS A 67 -21.95 -16.38 9.03
C HIS A 67 -22.40 -14.95 8.71
N LEU A 68 -23.29 -14.33 9.49
CA LEU A 68 -23.75 -12.96 9.21
C LEU A 68 -22.62 -11.92 9.15
N ARG A 69 -21.51 -12.14 9.87
CA ARG A 69 -20.34 -11.23 9.87
C ARG A 69 -19.50 -11.33 8.60
N ILE A 70 -19.56 -12.46 7.91
CA ILE A 70 -18.76 -12.73 6.70
C ILE A 70 -19.61 -12.86 5.43
N CYS A 71 -20.94 -12.92 5.58
CA CYS A 71 -21.87 -13.03 4.48
C CYS A 71 -21.76 -11.77 3.60
N LYS A 72 -21.23 -11.93 2.39
CA LYS A 72 -21.03 -10.83 1.43
C LYS A 72 -22.33 -10.18 0.97
N GLN A 73 -23.44 -10.94 1.01
CA GLN A 73 -24.77 -10.48 0.59
C GLN A 73 -25.60 -9.94 1.75
N ASN A 74 -25.09 -9.96 2.99
CA ASN A 74 -25.81 -9.43 4.13
C ASN A 74 -25.74 -7.88 4.10
N PRO A 75 -26.85 -7.16 3.93
CA PRO A 75 -26.88 -5.69 3.91
C PRO A 75 -26.49 -5.08 5.27
N ASN A 76 -26.55 -5.86 6.35
CA ASN A 76 -26.08 -5.46 7.69
C ASN A 76 -24.63 -5.88 7.99
N ASN A 77 -23.90 -6.44 7.02
CA ASN A 77 -22.48 -6.75 7.17
C ASN A 77 -21.68 -5.45 7.15
N ASN A 78 -21.59 -4.81 8.31
CA ASN A 78 -20.83 -3.59 8.52
C ASN A 78 -19.33 -3.88 8.70
N SER A 79 -18.75 -4.65 7.76
CA SER A 79 -17.31 -4.88 7.66
C SER A 79 -16.49 -3.60 7.44
N ASN A 80 -17.15 -2.44 7.34
CA ASN A 80 -16.52 -1.10 7.32
C ASN A 80 -16.83 -0.19 8.53
N LYS A 81 -17.34 -0.70 9.67
CA LYS A 81 -17.41 0.12 10.90
C LYS A 81 -16.93 -0.64 12.12
N ARG A 82 -15.61 -0.84 12.20
CA ARG A 82 -14.90 -1.20 13.43
C ARG A 82 -15.12 -0.07 14.46
N ARG A 83 -16.15 -0.22 15.30
CA ARG A 83 -16.39 0.61 16.48
C ARG A 83 -15.13 0.59 17.34
N LYS A 84 -14.53 1.76 17.50
CA LYS A 84 -13.57 2.10 18.56
C LYS A 84 -14.16 1.64 19.89
N THR A 85 -13.60 0.60 20.48
CA THR A 85 -13.66 0.44 21.93
C THR A 85 -12.61 1.40 22.48
N THR A 86 -13.11 2.40 23.21
CA THR A 86 -12.33 3.36 23.98
C THR A 86 -11.50 2.59 25.01
N THR A 87 -10.28 2.23 24.65
CA THR A 87 -9.23 1.96 25.64
C THR A 87 -8.67 3.31 26.02
N THR A 88 -8.82 3.65 27.29
CA THR A 88 -8.16 4.78 27.95
C THR A 88 -6.72 4.94 27.47
N PRO A 89 -6.23 6.17 27.22
CA PRO A 89 -4.83 6.35 26.85
C PRO A 89 -3.99 6.06 28.09
N THR A 90 -3.33 4.91 28.12
CA THR A 90 -2.05 4.83 28.82
C THR A 90 -1.07 5.65 28.00
N ILE A 91 -0.64 6.76 28.56
CA ILE A 91 0.44 7.59 28.02
C ILE A 91 1.66 6.68 27.87
N ASP A 92 1.99 6.32 26.63
CA ASP A 92 3.32 5.92 26.26
C ASP A 92 4.14 7.18 25.93
N GLU A 93 5.25 7.33 26.65
CA GLU A 93 6.14 8.50 26.73
C GLU A 93 6.87 8.89 25.43
N ARG A 94 6.36 8.54 24.25
CA ARG A 94 6.94 8.95 22.97
C ARG A 94 5.84 9.33 21.98
N GLY A 95 5.43 10.60 22.05
CA GLY A 95 4.44 11.19 21.17
C GLY A 95 4.76 10.95 19.69
N VAL A 96 3.97 10.10 19.05
CA VAL A 96 3.82 10.07 17.59
C VAL A 96 2.34 10.03 17.28
N LEU A 97 1.84 11.15 16.77
CA LEU A 97 0.49 11.29 16.23
C LEU A 97 0.40 10.44 14.94
N ASN A 98 -0.31 9.32 14.98
CA ASN A 98 -0.62 8.56 13.77
C ASN A 98 -1.69 9.30 12.96
N SER A 99 -1.24 10.22 12.09
CA SER A 99 -2.06 10.83 11.04
C SER A 99 -2.32 9.82 9.92
N PRO A 100 -3.55 9.69 9.37
CA PRO A 100 -3.86 8.80 8.25
C PRO A 100 -3.23 9.22 6.90
N SER A 101 -2.46 10.31 6.87
CA SER A 101 -1.83 10.85 5.66
C SER A 101 -0.29 10.81 5.67
N ALA A 102 0.33 10.11 6.63
CA ALA A 102 1.78 9.96 6.62
C ALA A 102 2.20 9.09 5.42
N SER A 103 2.86 9.69 4.44
CA SER A 103 3.50 8.96 3.34
C SER A 103 4.37 7.85 3.93
N LYS A 104 4.24 6.64 3.37
CA LYS A 104 5.08 5.52 3.81
C LYS A 104 6.53 5.88 3.51
N PHE A 105 7.40 5.70 4.49
CA PHE A 105 8.84 5.85 4.30
C PHE A 105 9.33 4.94 3.16
N ASP A 106 9.97 5.55 2.17
CA ASP A 106 10.66 4.89 1.06
C ASP A 106 12.18 5.00 1.26
N GLN A 107 12.82 3.83 1.31
CA GLN A 107 14.25 3.68 1.54
C GLN A 107 15.07 4.13 0.32
N GLU A 108 14.58 3.85 -0.90
CA GLU A 108 15.33 4.15 -2.12
C GLU A 108 15.23 5.64 -2.46
N GLU A 109 14.08 6.26 -2.21
CA GLU A 109 13.92 7.71 -2.35
C GLU A 109 14.84 8.47 -1.40
N ALA A 110 14.85 8.11 -0.11
CA ALA A 110 15.75 8.72 0.87
C ALA A 110 17.23 8.48 0.52
N ARG A 111 17.54 7.34 -0.10
CA ARG A 111 18.89 7.03 -0.57
C ARG A 111 19.27 7.88 -1.77
N ARG A 112 18.36 8.10 -2.72
CA ARG A 112 18.58 8.98 -3.87
C ARG A 112 18.87 10.40 -3.42
N ALA A 113 18.02 10.95 -2.54
CA ALA A 113 18.24 12.27 -1.96
C ALA A 113 19.58 12.37 -1.20
N LEU A 114 19.98 11.31 -0.48
CA LEU A 114 21.30 11.25 0.15
C LEU A 114 22.43 11.32 -0.88
N VAL A 115 22.33 10.57 -1.99
CA VAL A 115 23.33 10.58 -3.05
C VAL A 115 23.43 11.96 -3.69
N GLU A 116 22.29 12.58 -4.02
CA GLU A 116 22.21 13.94 -4.57
C GLU A 116 22.86 14.96 -3.65
N MET A 117 22.61 14.90 -2.33
CA MET A 117 23.29 15.74 -1.35
C MET A 117 24.81 15.56 -1.38
N PHE A 118 25.32 14.33 -1.48
CA PHE A 118 26.77 14.10 -1.54
C PHE A 118 27.42 14.66 -2.82
N ILE A 119 26.69 14.64 -3.93
CA ILE A 119 27.15 15.20 -5.20
C ILE A 119 27.10 16.73 -5.14
N GLY A 120 25.94 17.30 -4.80
CA GLY A 120 25.72 18.75 -4.82
C GLY A 120 26.56 19.52 -3.80
N GLU A 121 26.78 18.94 -2.61
CA GLU A 121 27.60 19.54 -1.55
C GLU A 121 29.06 19.05 -1.57
N GLU A 122 29.46 18.31 -2.61
CA GLU A 122 30.81 17.75 -2.80
C GLU A 122 31.39 17.05 -1.55
N LEU A 123 30.55 16.32 -0.82
CA LEU A 123 30.91 15.80 0.49
C LEU A 123 31.92 14.64 0.39
N PRO A 124 32.97 14.61 1.24
CA PRO A 124 33.89 13.48 1.28
C PRO A 124 33.17 12.17 1.62
N PHE A 125 33.47 11.06 0.93
CA PHE A 125 32.86 9.75 1.22
C PHE A 125 33.07 9.26 2.65
N ARG A 126 34.06 9.77 3.37
CA ARG A 126 34.24 9.45 4.80
C ARG A 126 33.09 9.98 5.66
N PHE A 127 32.42 11.05 5.24
CA PHE A 127 31.34 11.71 5.96
C PHE A 127 30.17 10.77 6.26
N ILE A 128 29.76 9.92 5.30
CA ILE A 128 28.65 8.97 5.49
C ILE A 128 28.92 7.94 6.61
N GLY A 129 30.20 7.68 6.89
CA GLY A 129 30.64 6.79 7.95
C GLY A 129 30.72 7.45 9.32
N SER A 130 30.49 8.77 9.42
CA SER A 130 30.58 9.51 10.68
C SER A 130 29.54 8.99 11.69
N PRO A 131 29.94 8.62 12.92
CA PRO A 131 29.00 8.21 13.96
C PRO A 131 27.96 9.30 14.27
N LYS A 132 28.38 10.58 14.22
CA LYS A 132 27.49 11.72 14.45
C LYS A 132 26.44 11.84 13.34
N PHE A 133 26.85 11.69 12.08
CA PHE A 133 25.94 11.70 10.94
C PHE A 133 24.94 10.55 11.01
N ARG A 134 25.42 9.32 11.27
CA ARG A 134 24.54 8.15 11.41
C ARG A 134 23.54 8.31 12.55
N ARG A 135 23.96 8.89 13.69
CA ARG A 135 23.07 9.20 14.80
C ARG A 135 22.01 10.23 14.42
N PHE A 136 22.40 11.30 13.72
CA PHE A 136 21.47 12.31 13.21
C PHE A 136 20.41 11.70 12.29
N VAL A 137 20.84 10.93 11.29
CA VAL A 137 19.92 10.29 10.34
C VAL A 137 18.99 9.29 11.05
N HIS A 138 19.51 8.49 11.97
CA HIS A 138 18.70 7.56 12.75
C HIS A 138 17.68 8.26 13.66
N ALA A 139 18.02 9.45 14.20
CA ALA A 139 17.09 10.25 15.00
C ALA A 139 15.95 10.82 14.16
N LEU A 140 16.21 11.17 12.89
CA LEU A 140 15.18 11.63 11.96
C LEU A 140 14.32 10.47 11.42
N GLN A 141 14.95 9.37 11.04
CA GLN A 141 14.28 8.21 10.47
C GLN A 141 15.03 6.92 10.81
N ALA A 142 14.59 6.24 11.87
CA ALA A 142 15.23 5.02 12.36
C ALA A 142 15.18 3.85 11.36
N ARG A 143 14.23 3.86 10.42
CA ARG A 143 14.10 2.80 9.40
C ARG A 143 15.09 2.95 8.25
N PHE A 144 15.74 4.11 8.10
CA PHE A 144 16.65 4.34 6.99
C PHE A 144 17.99 3.62 7.20
N LYS A 145 18.30 2.71 6.28
CA LYS A 145 19.59 2.02 6.27
C LYS A 145 20.61 2.88 5.53
N VAL A 146 21.43 3.59 6.30
CA VAL A 146 22.52 4.41 5.73
C VAL A 146 23.49 3.52 4.93
N PRO A 147 23.72 3.78 3.63
CA PRO A 147 24.60 2.96 2.81
C PRO A 147 26.06 3.01 3.28
N SER A 148 26.84 2.03 2.85
CA SER A 148 28.29 2.05 3.08
C SER A 148 28.96 3.05 2.13
N ARG A 149 30.21 3.45 2.42
CA ARG A 149 31.01 4.30 1.52
C ARG A 149 31.13 3.70 0.13
N THR A 150 31.34 2.38 0.06
CA THR A 150 31.46 1.65 -1.21
C THR A 150 30.14 1.62 -1.96
N THR A 151 29.01 1.50 -1.25
CA THR A 151 27.70 1.53 -1.91
C THR A 151 27.36 2.92 -2.42
N LEU A 152 27.61 3.96 -1.62
CA LEU A 152 27.48 5.36 -2.04
C LEU A 152 28.32 5.64 -3.30
N ALA A 153 29.58 5.21 -3.33
CA ALA A 153 30.45 5.39 -4.49
C ALA A 153 29.94 4.66 -5.75
N ARG A 154 29.27 3.51 -5.59
CA ARG A 154 28.61 2.80 -6.71
C ARG A 154 27.38 3.56 -7.19
N ASP A 155 26.57 4.09 -6.28
CA ASP A 155 25.37 4.86 -6.64
C ASP A 155 25.75 6.13 -7.41
N ILE A 156 26.74 6.89 -6.92
CA ILE A 156 27.26 8.08 -7.59
C ILE A 156 27.80 7.73 -8.98
N ARG A 157 28.53 6.62 -9.11
CA ARG A 157 29.02 6.15 -10.40
C ARG A 157 27.87 5.78 -11.35
N ALA A 158 26.81 5.16 -10.84
CA ALA A 158 25.65 4.80 -11.65
C ALA A 158 24.97 6.05 -12.21
N LEU A 159 24.74 7.06 -11.37
CA LEU A 159 24.19 8.36 -11.80
C LEU A 159 25.12 9.04 -12.82
N TYR A 160 26.43 9.04 -12.58
CA TYR A 160 27.38 9.57 -13.56
C TYR A 160 27.29 8.88 -14.93
N ILE A 161 27.15 7.55 -14.96
CA ILE A 161 27.03 6.81 -16.23
C ILE A 161 25.74 7.19 -16.94
N GLU A 162 24.63 7.28 -16.20
CA GLU A 162 23.33 7.70 -16.73
C GLU A 162 23.40 9.11 -17.32
N GLU A 163 23.91 10.08 -16.57
CA GLU A 163 24.05 11.47 -17.01
C GLU A 163 25.02 11.61 -18.18
N LYS A 164 26.11 10.83 -18.19
CA LYS A 164 27.02 10.76 -19.33
C LYS A 164 26.31 10.28 -20.59
N MET A 165 25.47 9.24 -20.49
CA MET A 165 24.71 8.74 -21.65
C MET A 165 23.73 9.78 -22.15
N LYS A 166 23.00 10.46 -21.26
CA LYS A 166 22.10 11.57 -21.62
C LYS A 166 22.86 12.70 -22.32
N LEU A 167 24.00 13.10 -21.79
CA LEU A 167 24.84 14.14 -22.40
C LEU A 167 25.36 13.71 -23.78
N GLN A 168 25.78 12.46 -23.94
CA GLN A 168 26.23 11.94 -25.23
C GLN A 168 25.11 11.96 -26.28
N ASP A 169 23.91 11.50 -25.90
CA ASP A 169 22.74 11.55 -26.76
C ASP A 169 22.39 13.00 -27.14
N PHE A 170 22.35 13.89 -26.14
CA PHE A 170 22.10 15.31 -26.34
C PHE A 170 23.10 15.95 -27.32
N LEU A 171 24.40 15.71 -27.13
CA LEU A 171 25.43 16.25 -28.02
C LEU A 171 25.31 15.69 -29.43
N SER A 172 25.00 14.39 -29.58
CA SER A 172 24.85 13.77 -30.89
C SER A 172 23.62 14.26 -31.67
N THR A 173 22.55 14.58 -30.96
CA THR A 173 21.26 14.98 -31.55
C THR A 173 21.18 16.49 -31.82
N ASN A 174 21.71 17.31 -30.89
CA ASN A 174 21.46 18.75 -30.90
C ASN A 174 22.68 19.59 -31.31
N CYS A 175 23.90 19.02 -31.30
CA CYS A 175 25.13 19.76 -31.55
C CYS A 175 25.80 19.32 -32.85
N GLY A 176 25.84 20.20 -33.85
CA GLY A 176 26.53 19.93 -35.11
C GLY A 176 28.07 19.99 -35.02
N ARG A 177 28.60 20.71 -34.02
CA ARG A 177 30.05 20.84 -33.75
C ARG A 177 30.29 20.96 -32.25
N VAL A 178 31.35 20.30 -31.78
CA VAL A 178 31.87 20.39 -30.40
C VAL A 178 33.34 20.78 -30.48
N CYS A 179 33.75 21.81 -29.75
CA CYS A 179 35.14 22.23 -29.58
C CYS A 179 35.63 21.77 -28.21
N LEU A 180 36.83 21.22 -28.13
CA LEU A 180 37.43 20.78 -26.88
C LEU A 180 38.63 21.67 -26.53
N THR A 181 38.65 22.19 -25.31
CA THR A 181 39.81 22.90 -24.75
C THR A 181 40.43 22.05 -23.66
N ILE A 182 41.75 21.90 -23.71
CA ILE A 182 42.53 21.18 -22.70
C ILE A 182 43.25 22.22 -21.85
N ASP A 183 43.11 22.10 -20.54
CA ASP A 183 43.91 22.84 -19.56
C ASP A 183 44.75 21.84 -18.76
N THR A 184 46.04 22.14 -18.55
CA THR A 184 46.97 21.27 -17.83
C THR A 184 47.76 22.07 -16.81
N TRP A 185 47.85 21.55 -15.59
CA TRP A 185 48.63 22.16 -14.52
C TRP A 185 49.34 21.10 -13.68
N THR A 186 50.43 21.49 -13.02
CA THR A 186 51.16 20.63 -12.10
C THR A 186 50.93 21.11 -10.68
N SER A 187 50.54 20.22 -9.76
CA SER A 187 50.37 20.58 -8.35
C SER A 187 51.71 20.78 -7.65
N ILE A 188 51.64 21.38 -6.46
CA ILE A 188 52.77 21.52 -5.54
C ILE A 188 53.39 20.16 -5.10
N GLN A 189 52.71 19.05 -5.35
CA GLN A 189 53.18 17.69 -5.08
C GLN A 189 53.79 17.02 -6.32
N ASN A 190 54.05 17.79 -7.38
CA ASN A 190 54.54 17.32 -8.68
C ASN A 190 53.61 16.31 -9.40
N PHE A 191 52.31 16.38 -9.13
CA PHE A 191 51.31 15.65 -9.91
C PHE A 191 50.80 16.51 -11.06
N THR A 192 50.81 15.97 -12.28
CA THR A 192 50.22 16.63 -13.45
C THR A 192 48.73 16.32 -13.53
N TYR A 193 47.92 17.35 -13.71
CA TYR A 193 46.48 17.28 -13.91
C TYR A 193 46.13 17.81 -15.29
N MET A 194 45.03 17.28 -15.83
CA MET A 194 44.45 17.71 -17.09
C MET A 194 42.94 17.86 -16.90
N SER A 195 42.41 18.99 -17.33
CA SER A 195 40.98 19.21 -17.51
C SER A 195 40.66 19.28 -19.00
N LEU A 196 39.53 18.69 -19.38
CA LEU A 196 38.97 18.78 -20.72
C LEU A 196 37.63 19.49 -20.61
N THR A 197 37.46 20.62 -21.29
CA THR A 197 36.19 21.35 -21.35
C THR A 197 35.65 21.26 -22.77
N ALA A 198 34.38 20.87 -22.90
CA ALA A 198 33.67 20.84 -24.17
C ALA A 198 32.81 22.10 -24.33
N HIS A 199 32.91 22.74 -25.49
CA HIS A 199 32.13 23.90 -25.89
C HIS A 199 31.29 23.52 -27.11
N PHE A 200 29.99 23.80 -27.07
CA PHE A 200 29.07 23.50 -28.17
C PHE A 200 28.00 24.58 -28.26
N VAL A 201 27.36 24.67 -29.42
CA VAL A 201 26.21 25.55 -29.65
C VAL A 201 24.99 24.66 -29.81
N ASP A 202 24.01 24.82 -28.92
CA ASP A 202 22.71 24.16 -29.06
C ASP A 202 21.84 24.90 -30.09
N SER A 203 21.14 24.12 -30.91
CA SER A 203 20.13 24.56 -31.87
C SER A 203 18.99 25.41 -31.28
N THR A 204 18.76 25.32 -29.96
CA THR A 204 17.68 26.04 -29.27
C THR A 204 18.01 27.52 -28.94
N LEU A 205 19.26 27.95 -29.10
CA LEU A 205 19.78 29.26 -28.67
C LEU A 205 19.28 30.49 -29.47
N LEU A 206 18.19 30.38 -30.22
CA LEU A 206 17.63 31.52 -30.99
C LEU A 206 16.60 32.38 -30.23
N HIS A 207 16.26 32.08 -28.97
CA HIS A 207 15.23 32.85 -28.24
C HIS A 207 15.59 33.45 -26.87
N SER A 208 16.78 33.26 -26.32
CA SER A 208 17.19 34.03 -25.14
C SER A 208 18.70 34.12 -25.02
N GLY A 209 19.23 35.31 -25.23
CA GLY A 209 20.65 35.63 -25.11
C GLY A 209 21.14 35.60 -23.66
N GLU A 210 21.30 34.40 -23.11
CA GLU A 210 22.10 34.19 -21.90
C GLU A 210 23.32 33.31 -22.21
N VAL A 211 24.45 33.99 -22.09
CA VAL A 211 25.85 33.57 -22.07
C VAL A 211 26.09 32.10 -21.74
N ILE A 212 26.96 31.51 -22.57
CA ILE A 212 27.69 30.24 -22.43
C ILE A 212 28.35 30.16 -21.03
N ARG A 213 27.60 29.76 -20.00
CA ARG A 213 28.12 29.31 -18.70
C ARG A 213 27.17 28.39 -17.92
N ALA A 214 26.11 27.90 -18.55
CA ALA A 214 25.12 27.07 -17.87
C ALA A 214 24.90 25.76 -18.64
N THR A 215 25.80 24.79 -18.52
CA THR A 215 25.51 23.44 -19.06
C THR A 215 26.18 22.30 -18.30
N ILE A 216 26.12 22.37 -16.97
CA ILE A 216 26.10 21.16 -16.13
C ILE A 216 24.85 21.15 -15.23
N GLU A 217 24.34 22.32 -14.81
CA GLU A 217 23.16 22.39 -13.92
C GLU A 217 21.81 22.12 -14.61
N SER A 218 21.65 22.34 -15.91
CA SER A 218 20.36 22.14 -16.59
C SER A 218 20.08 20.68 -16.97
N CYS A 219 21.12 19.84 -17.10
CA CYS A 219 20.94 18.41 -17.39
C CYS A 219 20.49 17.60 -16.16
N LEU A 220 20.72 18.11 -14.94
CA LEU A 220 20.43 17.41 -13.70
C LEU A 220 19.01 17.66 -13.14
N ASN A 221 18.24 18.59 -13.72
CA ASN A 221 16.96 19.05 -13.18
C ASN A 221 15.72 18.69 -14.05
N ASN A 222 15.81 17.66 -14.89
CA ASN A 222 14.66 17.10 -15.63
C ASN A 222 14.44 15.61 -15.34
#